data_AF-A0AAW4I7I0-F1
#
_entry.id   AF-A0AAW4I7I0-F1
#
_cell.length_a   1.000
_cell.length_b   1.000
_cell.length_c   1.000
_cell.angle_alpha   90.00
_cell.angle_beta   90.00
_cell.angle_gamma   90.00
#
_symmetry.space_group_name_H-M   'P 1'
#
loop_
_entity.id
_entity.type
_entity.pdbx_description
1 polymer ?
#
loop_
_entity_poly.entity_id
_entity_poly.type
_entity_poly.pdbx_seq_one_letter_code
_entity_poly.pdbx_strand_id
1 'polypeptide(L)'
;MMALALPRIGAQVPRTIAPGPLLAANAIVSRFLIEADAFEEADIPATWPDSLNASQQALDRWIKRQIGPLHCLNPRFGLHLLSRDGDYYSTFTNQPKRHFDVGAVEASWGEYHEQEWAVGEGLAALSRQVPGLGPVVLHVLRRQSAWVYPVFTPDIACDVVTYLYWCGEDDEEIALDMHCGEDEEARAAMREEMVSKATLGAAYPAWARCWPRGLELPQCARYLRRAVKRMRGSGDLIAKAVAEDALMLAGLDLDDTFRPDTDGEFVGFGAVLSWREGDVTTRIYDDLLNLAHQGEYCETMGEFRVPLDDPGAFAAWQRAMAGRFEAIRRIDALIHRLSAGDW
;
A
#
# COMPACT_ATOMS: atom_id res chain seq x y z
N MET A 1 39.98 34.93 37.69
CA MET A 1 39.23 35.26 36.46
C MET A 1 37.92 34.50 36.56
N MET A 2 36.83 35.15 37.00
CA MET A 2 35.52 34.47 37.12
C MET A 2 34.85 34.46 35.75
N ALA A 3 34.60 33.27 35.20
CA ALA A 3 33.81 33.11 34.00
C ALA A 3 32.36 33.53 34.31
N LEU A 4 31.89 34.59 33.67
CA LEU A 4 30.49 35.00 33.70
C LEU A 4 29.66 33.89 33.06
N ALA A 5 28.82 33.23 33.84
CA ALA A 5 27.88 32.24 33.34
C ALA A 5 26.87 32.94 32.42
N LEU A 6 26.78 32.49 31.17
CA LEU A 6 25.79 33.01 30.23
C LEU A 6 24.38 32.73 30.75
N PRO A 7 23.45 33.71 30.69
CA PRO A 7 22.07 33.50 31.08
C PRO A 7 21.46 32.37 30.27
N ARG A 8 20.87 31.40 30.99
CA ARG A 8 20.15 30.27 30.39
C ARG A 8 18.66 30.58 30.37
N ILE A 9 18.04 30.38 29.21
CA ILE A 9 16.59 30.40 29.08
C ILE A 9 16.03 29.25 29.93
N GLY A 10 15.10 29.55 30.84
CA GLY A 10 14.46 28.55 31.70
C GLY A 10 13.71 27.50 30.89
N ALA A 11 13.69 26.26 31.37
CA ALA A 11 13.05 25.14 30.68
C ALA A 11 11.54 25.37 30.39
N GLN A 12 10.92 26.28 31.13
CA GLN A 12 9.54 26.72 30.97
C GLN A 12 9.27 27.69 29.81
N VAL A 13 10.32 28.22 29.16
CA VAL A 13 10.15 29.11 27.99
C VAL A 13 10.07 28.25 26.73
N PRO A 14 8.97 28.33 25.95
CA PRO A 14 8.83 27.59 24.71
C PRO A 14 10.01 27.87 23.77
N ARG A 15 10.64 26.81 23.27
CA ARG A 15 11.80 26.93 22.36
C ARG A 15 11.39 27.21 20.91
N THR A 16 10.09 27.11 20.63
CA THR A 16 9.48 27.32 19.32
C THR A 16 8.18 28.12 19.50
N ILE A 17 7.95 29.10 18.62
CA ILE A 17 6.71 29.88 18.57
C ILE A 17 6.03 29.50 17.26
N ALA A 18 4.89 28.82 17.35
CA ALA A 18 4.05 28.57 16.18
C ALA A 18 3.23 29.83 15.82
N PRO A 19 2.96 30.09 14.53
CA PRO A 19 2.08 31.19 14.12
C PRO A 19 0.68 31.06 14.74
N GLY A 20 0.09 32.16 15.21
CA GLY A 20 -1.25 32.18 15.83
C GLY A 20 -2.36 31.48 15.03
N PRO A 21 -2.45 31.64 13.69
CA PRO A 21 -3.41 30.92 12.87
C PRO A 21 -3.23 29.39 12.88
N LEU A 22 -1.98 28.89 12.93
CA LEU A 22 -1.68 27.46 13.03
C LEU A 22 -2.10 26.90 14.39
N LEU A 23 -1.86 27.65 15.47
CA LEU A 23 -2.32 27.26 16.80
C LEU A 23 -3.85 27.16 16.90
N ALA A 24 -4.57 28.08 16.27
CA ALA A 24 -6.04 28.03 16.21
C ALA A 24 -6.54 26.82 15.41
N ALA A 25 -5.95 26.57 14.23
CA ALA A 25 -6.23 25.39 13.41
C ALA A 25 -5.99 24.08 14.18
N ASN A 26 -4.83 23.98 14.83
CA ASN A 26 -4.44 22.78 15.58
C ASN A 26 -5.35 22.56 16.79
N ALA A 27 -5.80 23.62 17.46
CA ALA A 27 -6.77 23.52 18.55
C ALA A 27 -8.14 23.02 18.06
N ILE A 28 -8.63 23.50 16.91
CA ILE A 28 -9.88 23.03 16.30
C ILE A 28 -9.80 21.54 15.99
N VAL A 29 -8.73 21.10 15.32
CA VAL A 29 -8.55 19.68 14.98
C VAL A 29 -8.39 18.80 16.21
N SER A 30 -7.60 19.25 17.19
CA SER A 30 -7.42 18.48 18.43
C SER A 30 -8.76 18.32 19.17
N ARG A 31 -9.56 19.39 19.23
CA ARG A 31 -10.89 19.35 19.83
C ARG A 31 -11.82 18.41 19.06
N PHE A 32 -11.83 18.49 17.74
CA PHE A 32 -12.62 17.60 16.88
C PHE A 32 -12.28 16.13 17.12
N LEU A 33 -10.99 15.78 17.15
CA LEU A 33 -10.55 14.40 17.36
C LEU A 33 -10.91 13.87 18.75
N ILE A 34 -10.91 14.75 19.77
CA ILE A 34 -11.40 14.43 21.11
C ILE A 34 -12.92 14.21 21.09
N GLU A 35 -13.68 15.11 20.48
CA GLU A 35 -15.15 15.00 20.38
C GLU A 35 -15.60 13.79 19.55
N ALA A 36 -14.77 13.36 18.59
CA ALA A 36 -14.99 12.18 17.77
C ALA A 36 -14.58 10.85 18.45
N ASP A 37 -14.03 10.91 19.68
CA ASP A 37 -13.40 9.75 20.36
C ASP A 37 -12.39 9.03 19.44
N ALA A 38 -11.59 9.80 18.69
CA ALA A 38 -10.75 9.28 17.62
C ALA A 38 -9.68 8.28 18.09
N PHE A 39 -9.21 8.43 19.32
CA PHE A 39 -8.18 7.59 19.93
C PHE A 39 -8.26 7.68 21.46
N GLU A 40 -7.62 6.72 22.14
CA GLU A 40 -7.61 6.68 23.60
C GLU A 40 -6.52 7.60 24.17
N GLU A 41 -6.62 8.00 25.44
CA GLU A 41 -5.58 8.81 26.11
C GLU A 41 -4.20 8.13 26.05
N ALA A 42 -4.16 6.79 26.10
CA ALA A 42 -2.94 6.01 25.98
C ALA A 42 -2.24 6.14 24.61
N ASP A 43 -2.96 6.59 23.57
CA ASP A 43 -2.39 6.80 22.25
C ASP A 43 -1.60 8.11 22.15
N ILE A 44 -1.87 9.08 23.03
CA ILE A 44 -1.23 10.39 23.00
C ILE A 44 0.25 10.25 23.41
N PRO A 45 1.22 10.81 22.64
CA PRO A 45 2.63 10.76 23.01
C PRO A 45 2.87 11.48 24.35
N ALA A 46 3.85 11.07 25.16
CA ALA A 46 4.10 11.74 26.45
C ALA A 46 4.65 13.18 26.31
N THR A 47 5.28 13.48 25.18
CA THR A 47 5.85 14.79 24.87
C THR A 47 5.64 15.09 23.39
N TRP A 48 5.20 16.30 23.08
CA TRP A 48 5.00 16.74 21.70
C TRP A 48 5.31 18.23 21.54
N PRO A 49 5.90 18.64 20.40
CA PRO A 49 6.17 20.05 20.11
C PRO A 49 4.93 20.80 19.62
N ASP A 50 3.92 20.08 19.12
CA ASP A 50 2.73 20.61 18.46
C ASP A 50 1.55 19.63 18.61
N SER A 51 0.32 20.14 18.77
CA SER A 51 -0.86 19.31 19.03
C SER A 51 -1.40 18.58 17.79
N LEU A 52 -1.17 19.10 16.58
CA LEU A 52 -1.50 18.37 15.36
C LEU A 52 -0.53 17.19 15.18
N ASN A 53 0.76 17.40 15.42
CA ASN A 53 1.74 16.31 15.43
C ASN A 53 1.42 15.25 16.50
N ALA A 54 0.96 15.67 17.69
CA ALA A 54 0.50 14.74 18.72
C ALA A 54 -0.72 13.92 18.25
N SER A 55 -1.67 14.58 17.59
CA SER A 55 -2.88 13.97 17.05
C SER A 55 -2.57 12.98 15.91
N GLN A 56 -1.65 13.33 15.02
CA GLN A 56 -1.12 12.43 13.98
C GLN A 56 -0.48 11.18 14.59
N GLN A 57 0.39 11.35 15.60
CA GLN A 57 1.02 10.22 16.29
C GLN A 57 0.00 9.34 17.03
N ALA A 58 -1.01 9.95 17.65
CA ALA A 58 -2.06 9.22 18.34
C ALA A 58 -2.91 8.41 17.35
N LEU A 59 -3.26 9.00 16.20
CA LEU A 59 -3.97 8.30 15.14
C LEU A 59 -3.15 7.14 14.58
N ASP A 60 -1.87 7.36 14.25
CA ASP A 60 -0.95 6.32 13.79
C ASP A 60 -0.85 5.15 14.77
N ARG A 61 -0.78 5.43 16.09
CA ARG A 61 -0.78 4.41 17.14
C ARG A 61 -2.10 3.65 17.25
N TRP A 62 -3.23 4.36 17.17
CA TRP A 62 -4.54 3.72 17.14
C TRP A 62 -4.63 2.75 15.96
N ILE A 63 -4.23 3.17 14.76
CA ILE A 63 -4.27 2.32 13.56
C ILE A 63 -3.33 1.12 13.71
N LYS A 64 -2.09 1.35 14.17
CA LYS A 64 -1.14 0.26 14.44
C LYS A 64 -1.65 -0.72 15.49
N ARG A 65 -2.44 -0.27 16.47
CA ARG A 65 -3.14 -1.17 17.41
C ARG A 65 -4.22 -2.00 16.72
N GLN A 66 -5.02 -1.40 15.82
CA GLN A 66 -6.06 -2.13 15.08
C GLN A 66 -5.48 -3.15 14.10
N ILE A 67 -4.41 -2.78 13.41
CA ILE A 67 -3.70 -3.64 12.46
C ILE A 67 -2.84 -4.66 13.19
N GLY A 68 -2.30 -4.34 14.36
CA GLY A 68 -1.35 -5.23 15.05
C GLY A 68 0.02 -5.29 14.35
N PRO A 69 0.91 -6.19 14.79
CA PRO A 69 2.23 -6.34 14.20
C PRO A 69 2.12 -6.90 12.78
N LEU A 70 2.91 -6.33 11.88
CA LEU A 70 3.06 -6.74 10.48
C LEU A 70 4.50 -7.19 10.23
N HIS A 71 4.68 -8.08 9.26
CA HIS A 71 5.96 -8.67 8.89
C HIS A 71 6.54 -8.06 7.61
N CYS A 72 5.68 -7.78 6.64
CA CYS A 72 6.02 -7.43 5.28
C CYS A 72 5.61 -6.01 4.90
N LEU A 73 4.50 -5.53 5.47
CA LEU A 73 3.93 -4.22 5.17
C LEU A 73 4.21 -3.21 6.28
N ASN A 74 4.36 -1.93 5.94
CA ASN A 74 4.61 -0.83 6.87
C ASN A 74 3.70 0.38 6.57
N PRO A 75 2.37 0.21 6.78
CA PRO A 75 1.40 1.25 6.50
C PRO A 75 1.67 2.52 7.29
N ARG A 76 1.61 3.66 6.59
CA ARG A 76 1.71 4.99 7.18
C ARG A 76 0.46 5.80 6.92
N PHE A 77 0.12 6.63 7.90
CA PHE A 77 -1.05 7.50 7.85
C PHE A 77 -0.62 8.96 7.98
N GLY A 78 -1.11 9.78 7.06
CA GLY A 78 -1.01 11.23 7.08
C GLY A 78 -2.34 11.85 7.52
N LEU A 79 -2.26 12.98 8.22
CA LEU A 79 -3.40 13.89 8.38
C LEU A 79 -3.05 15.24 7.79
N HIS A 80 -3.88 15.70 6.86
CA HIS A 80 -3.71 16.96 6.17
C HIS A 80 -4.87 17.89 6.52
N LEU A 81 -4.55 19.17 6.74
CA LEU A 81 -5.57 20.19 6.97
C LEU A 81 -6.08 20.72 5.65
N LEU A 82 -7.41 20.81 5.52
CA LEU A 82 -8.10 21.34 4.35
C LEU A 82 -8.87 22.61 4.71
N SER A 83 -8.85 23.59 3.82
CA SER A 83 -9.72 24.75 3.92
C SER A 83 -11.17 24.35 3.61
N ARG A 84 -12.14 25.23 3.91
CA ARG A 84 -13.53 25.04 3.46
C ARG A 84 -13.69 24.94 1.94
N ASP A 85 -12.76 25.53 1.20
CA ASP A 85 -12.72 25.51 -0.27
C ASP A 85 -11.94 24.28 -0.81
N GLY A 86 -11.39 23.43 0.06
CA GLY A 86 -10.64 22.22 -0.32
C GLY A 86 -9.15 22.43 -0.53
N ASP A 87 -8.60 23.61 -0.19
CA ASP A 87 -7.16 23.86 -0.32
C ASP A 87 -6.37 23.16 0.80
N TYR A 88 -5.29 22.48 0.44
CA TYR A 88 -4.32 21.94 1.41
C TYR A 88 -3.57 23.04 2.15
N TYR A 89 -3.36 22.84 3.45
CA TYR A 89 -2.39 23.62 4.21
C TYR A 89 -0.97 23.14 3.92
N SER A 90 -0.23 23.87 3.08
CA SER A 90 1.18 23.56 2.81
C SER A 90 2.12 24.30 3.78
N THR A 91 2.85 23.55 4.60
CA THR A 91 3.96 24.06 5.44
C THR A 91 5.26 24.25 4.65
N PHE A 92 5.35 23.70 3.43
CA PHE A 92 6.56 23.72 2.59
C PHE A 92 6.72 25.01 1.79
N THR A 93 5.68 25.83 1.73
CA THR A 93 5.75 27.14 1.12
C THR A 93 6.31 28.16 2.12
N ASN A 94 7.27 28.99 1.68
CA ASN A 94 7.89 30.05 2.51
C ASN A 94 6.90 31.14 3.00
N GLN A 95 5.60 31.01 2.72
CA GLN A 95 4.55 31.90 3.15
C GLN A 95 3.31 31.09 3.56
N PRO A 96 3.24 30.60 4.82
CA PRO A 96 1.99 30.04 5.34
C PRO A 96 0.86 31.06 5.12
N LYS A 97 -0.27 30.61 4.57
CA LYS A 97 -1.43 31.48 4.28
C LYS A 97 -1.80 32.23 5.56
N ARG A 98 -1.79 33.58 5.51
CA ARG A 98 -2.09 34.45 6.67
C ARG A 98 -3.48 34.19 7.25
N HIS A 99 -4.41 33.73 6.40
CA HIS A 99 -5.73 33.26 6.77
C HIS A 99 -5.94 31.89 6.11
N PHE A 100 -6.24 30.88 6.93
CA PHE A 100 -6.60 29.55 6.49
C PHE A 100 -7.82 29.11 7.31
N ASP A 101 -8.98 29.10 6.67
CA ASP A 101 -10.24 28.71 7.30
C ASP A 101 -10.37 27.19 7.22
N VAL A 102 -9.89 26.49 8.25
CA VAL A 102 -9.92 25.03 8.30
C VAL A 102 -11.37 24.55 8.33
N GLY A 103 -11.75 23.79 7.30
CA GLY A 103 -13.09 23.21 7.19
C GLY A 103 -13.11 21.70 7.39
N ALA A 104 -12.00 21.03 7.09
CA ALA A 104 -11.92 19.58 7.09
C ALA A 104 -10.50 19.09 7.42
N VAL A 105 -10.42 17.81 7.74
CA VAL A 105 -9.18 17.04 7.82
C VAL A 105 -9.25 15.90 6.81
N GLU A 106 -8.18 15.67 6.08
CA GLU A 106 -8.02 14.50 5.23
C GLU A 106 -7.07 13.51 5.90
N ALA A 107 -7.53 12.26 6.06
CA ALA A 107 -6.68 11.14 6.38
C ALA A 107 -6.24 10.47 5.08
N SER A 108 -4.93 10.35 4.85
CA SER A 108 -4.36 9.65 3.71
C SER A 108 -3.45 8.51 4.19
N TRP A 109 -3.28 7.47 3.38
CA TRP A 109 -2.35 6.39 3.71
C TRP A 109 -1.66 5.78 2.49
N GLY A 110 -0.50 5.18 2.75
CA GLY A 110 0.32 4.50 1.77
C GLY A 110 1.38 3.60 2.40
N GLU A 111 2.27 3.10 1.56
CA GLU A 111 3.54 2.44 1.94
C GLU A 111 4.68 3.44 1.77
N TYR A 112 5.70 3.35 2.62
CA TYR A 112 6.89 4.21 2.53
C TYR A 112 8.18 3.39 2.45
N HIS A 113 8.06 2.07 2.54
CA HIS A 113 9.18 1.17 2.41
C HIS A 113 8.75 -0.09 1.66
N GLU A 114 8.59 0.07 0.35
CA GLU A 114 8.30 -1.03 -0.55
C GLU A 114 9.46 -2.02 -0.52
N GLN A 115 9.12 -3.30 -0.33
CA GLN A 115 10.10 -4.39 -0.34
C GLN A 115 9.67 -5.49 -1.31
N GLU A 116 10.70 -6.17 -1.86
CA GLU A 116 10.53 -7.39 -2.62
C GLU A 116 10.23 -8.57 -1.69
N TRP A 117 9.25 -9.39 -2.07
CA TRP A 117 8.93 -10.65 -1.40
C TRP A 117 8.79 -11.77 -2.43
N ALA A 118 9.73 -12.72 -2.40
CA ALA A 118 9.69 -13.89 -3.27
C ALA A 118 8.62 -14.89 -2.79
N VAL A 119 7.53 -15.04 -3.53
CA VAL A 119 6.37 -15.87 -3.15
C VAL A 119 6.18 -17.12 -4.04
N GLY A 120 6.98 -17.26 -5.10
CA GLY A 120 6.77 -18.27 -6.14
C GLY A 120 6.90 -19.71 -5.64
N GLU A 121 7.89 -20.02 -4.80
CA GLU A 121 8.05 -21.37 -4.27
C GLU A 121 6.88 -21.77 -3.36
N GLY A 122 6.43 -20.87 -2.48
CA GLY A 122 5.25 -21.12 -1.64
C GLY A 122 3.98 -21.35 -2.45
N LEU A 123 3.74 -20.53 -3.48
CA LEU A 123 2.60 -20.71 -4.39
C LEU A 123 2.67 -22.03 -5.19
N ALA A 124 3.87 -22.42 -5.63
CA ALA A 124 4.09 -23.69 -6.31
C ALA A 124 3.86 -24.88 -5.36
N ALA A 125 4.41 -24.82 -4.14
CA ALA A 125 4.27 -25.85 -3.12
C ALA A 125 2.82 -26.08 -2.71
N LEU A 126 2.04 -25.01 -2.50
CA LEU A 126 0.60 -25.08 -2.28
C LEU A 126 -0.12 -25.86 -3.39
N SER A 127 0.28 -25.61 -4.64
CA SER A 127 -0.30 -26.27 -5.82
C SER A 127 0.11 -27.74 -5.93
N ARG A 128 1.31 -28.11 -5.45
CA ARG A 128 1.75 -29.52 -5.33
C ARG A 128 0.89 -30.28 -4.32
N GLN A 129 0.49 -29.64 -3.22
CA GLN A 129 -0.31 -30.26 -2.17
C GLN A 129 -1.80 -30.35 -2.52
N VAL A 130 -2.37 -29.24 -3.00
CA VAL A 130 -3.76 -29.16 -3.42
C VAL A 130 -3.79 -28.52 -4.81
N PRO A 131 -4.10 -29.30 -5.88
CA PRO A 131 -4.07 -28.80 -7.24
C PRO A 131 -4.92 -27.53 -7.42
N GLY A 132 -4.28 -26.44 -7.86
CA GLY A 132 -4.89 -25.14 -8.09
C GLY A 132 -4.89 -24.17 -6.89
N LEU A 133 -4.34 -24.57 -5.74
CA LEU A 133 -4.37 -23.72 -4.54
C LEU A 133 -3.51 -22.46 -4.68
N GLY A 134 -2.30 -22.57 -5.22
CA GLY A 134 -1.44 -21.40 -5.49
C GLY A 134 -2.14 -20.34 -6.35
N PRO A 135 -2.65 -20.69 -7.55
CA PRO A 135 -3.41 -19.76 -8.40
C PRO A 135 -4.61 -19.10 -7.69
N VAL A 136 -5.36 -19.86 -6.89
CA VAL A 136 -6.51 -19.31 -6.16
C VAL A 136 -6.07 -18.34 -5.06
N VAL A 137 -5.00 -18.66 -4.33
CA VAL A 137 -4.44 -17.78 -3.29
C VAL A 137 -3.91 -16.48 -3.90
N LEU A 138 -3.11 -16.56 -4.97
CA LEU A 138 -2.61 -15.38 -5.68
C LEU A 138 -3.75 -14.51 -6.20
N HIS A 139 -4.79 -15.11 -6.78
CA HIS A 139 -5.94 -14.36 -7.27
C HIS A 139 -6.68 -13.63 -6.14
N VAL A 140 -6.93 -14.29 -5.01
CA VAL A 140 -7.59 -13.64 -3.86
C VAL A 140 -6.73 -12.51 -3.32
N LEU A 141 -5.42 -12.73 -3.17
CA LEU A 141 -4.46 -11.73 -2.71
C LEU A 141 -4.49 -10.50 -3.64
N ARG A 142 -4.31 -10.70 -4.95
CA ARG A 142 -4.32 -9.62 -5.94
C ARG A 142 -5.68 -8.90 -6.05
N ARG A 143 -6.80 -9.62 -5.91
CA ARG A 143 -8.15 -9.04 -5.99
C ARG A 143 -8.47 -8.18 -4.78
N GLN A 144 -8.23 -8.68 -3.58
CA GLN A 144 -8.61 -7.98 -2.36
C GLN A 144 -7.61 -6.87 -1.98
N SER A 145 -6.32 -7.07 -2.26
CA SER A 145 -5.31 -6.03 -2.06
C SER A 145 -5.61 -4.77 -2.86
N ALA A 146 -6.13 -4.90 -4.08
CA ALA A 146 -6.47 -3.77 -4.96
C ALA A 146 -7.37 -2.72 -4.30
N TRP A 147 -8.19 -3.12 -3.32
CA TRP A 147 -9.14 -2.22 -2.66
C TRP A 147 -8.59 -1.55 -1.42
N VAL A 148 -7.52 -2.09 -0.80
CA VAL A 148 -7.08 -1.67 0.54
C VAL A 148 -5.60 -1.36 0.65
N TYR A 149 -4.77 -2.19 0.01
CA TYR A 149 -3.32 -2.17 0.12
C TYR A 149 -2.73 -2.88 -1.11
N PRO A 150 -2.75 -2.25 -2.30
CA PRO A 150 -2.40 -2.90 -3.55
C PRO A 150 -0.99 -3.49 -3.50
N VAL A 151 -0.80 -4.69 -4.04
CA VAL A 151 0.52 -5.32 -4.15
C VAL A 151 0.86 -5.55 -5.62
N PHE A 152 2.14 -5.37 -5.97
CA PHE A 152 2.62 -5.53 -7.33
C PHE A 152 2.86 -7.00 -7.61
N THR A 153 2.00 -7.62 -8.42
CA THR A 153 2.01 -9.06 -8.71
C THR A 153 2.58 -9.37 -10.09
N PRO A 154 2.94 -10.64 -10.37
CA PRO A 154 3.47 -11.02 -11.68
C PRO A 154 2.55 -10.69 -12.87
N ASP A 155 1.23 -10.72 -12.71
CA ASP A 155 0.30 -10.28 -13.77
C ASP A 155 0.38 -8.76 -14.00
N ILE A 156 0.52 -7.95 -12.93
CA ILE A 156 0.76 -6.50 -13.09
C ILE A 156 2.11 -6.27 -13.78
N ALA A 157 3.15 -7.01 -13.40
CA ALA A 157 4.45 -6.90 -14.07
C ALA A 157 4.36 -7.21 -15.56
N CYS A 158 3.56 -8.21 -15.96
CA CYS A 158 3.27 -8.49 -17.36
C CYS A 158 2.53 -7.33 -18.04
N ASP A 159 1.48 -6.79 -17.42
CA ASP A 159 0.73 -5.65 -17.98
C ASP A 159 1.62 -4.41 -18.16
N VAL A 160 2.50 -4.13 -17.19
CA VAL A 160 3.48 -3.04 -17.24
C VAL A 160 4.47 -3.25 -18.38
N VAL A 161 4.96 -4.48 -18.58
CA VAL A 161 5.90 -4.76 -19.69
C VAL A 161 5.24 -4.55 -21.05
N THR A 162 4.00 -4.99 -21.21
CA THR A 162 3.22 -4.76 -22.43
C THR A 162 3.16 -3.28 -22.78
N TYR A 163 2.89 -2.42 -21.80
CA TYR A 163 2.84 -0.97 -22.02
C TYR A 163 4.24 -0.33 -22.20
N LEU A 164 5.21 -0.66 -21.35
CA LEU A 164 6.52 0.00 -21.32
C LEU A 164 7.44 -0.39 -22.49
N TYR A 165 7.50 -1.68 -22.82
CA TYR A 165 8.48 -2.19 -23.80
C TYR A 165 7.83 -2.64 -25.10
N TRP A 166 6.57 -3.08 -25.08
CA TRP A 166 5.93 -3.72 -26.24
C TRP A 166 4.86 -2.85 -26.90
N CYS A 167 4.81 -1.56 -26.58
CA CYS A 167 3.88 -0.60 -27.19
C CYS A 167 2.38 -1.00 -27.07
N GLY A 168 2.01 -1.77 -26.04
CA GLY A 168 0.66 -2.26 -25.83
C GLY A 168 0.36 -3.62 -26.47
N GLU A 169 1.35 -4.28 -27.07
CA GLU A 169 1.19 -5.55 -27.79
C GLU A 169 1.52 -6.78 -26.93
N ASP A 170 1.26 -7.97 -27.48
CA ASP A 170 1.46 -9.26 -26.81
C ASP A 170 2.93 -9.74 -26.78
N ASP A 171 3.82 -9.08 -27.53
CA ASP A 171 5.28 -9.29 -27.56
C ASP A 171 6.03 -8.09 -28.13
N GLU A 172 7.36 -8.14 -28.01
CA GLU A 172 8.26 -7.06 -28.39
C GLU A 172 8.39 -6.78 -29.90
N GLU A 173 7.80 -7.60 -30.80
CA GLU A 173 8.10 -7.52 -32.24
C GLU A 173 7.69 -6.18 -32.87
N ILE A 174 6.54 -5.61 -32.47
CA ILE A 174 6.12 -4.29 -32.97
C ILE A 174 7.07 -3.18 -32.53
N ALA A 175 7.53 -3.22 -31.27
CA ALA A 175 8.50 -2.25 -30.78
C ALA A 175 9.83 -2.36 -31.56
N LEU A 176 10.30 -3.59 -31.82
CA LEU A 176 11.51 -3.82 -32.60
C LEU A 176 11.37 -3.34 -34.05
N ASP A 177 10.23 -3.58 -34.68
CA ASP A 177 9.94 -3.09 -36.04
C ASP A 177 9.95 -1.55 -36.09
N MET A 178 9.37 -0.90 -35.08
CA MET A 178 9.31 0.56 -34.99
C MET A 178 10.67 1.21 -34.73
N HIS A 179 11.51 0.61 -33.88
CA HIS A 179 12.77 1.21 -33.44
C HIS A 179 13.99 0.78 -34.25
N CYS A 180 13.99 -0.44 -34.79
CA CYS A 180 15.14 -1.02 -35.47
C CYS A 180 14.88 -1.36 -36.95
N GLY A 181 13.61 -1.54 -37.35
CA GLY A 181 13.27 -1.99 -38.70
C GLY A 181 13.89 -3.36 -39.02
N GLU A 182 14.55 -3.46 -40.19
CA GLU A 182 15.20 -4.69 -40.68
C GLU A 182 16.64 -4.88 -40.18
N ASP A 183 17.17 -4.00 -39.33
CA ASP A 183 18.53 -4.12 -38.80
C ASP A 183 18.59 -5.16 -37.67
N GLU A 184 19.02 -6.38 -38.02
CA GLU A 184 19.11 -7.50 -37.09
C GLU A 184 20.10 -7.28 -35.93
N GLU A 185 21.19 -6.52 -36.14
CA GLU A 185 22.13 -6.21 -35.05
C GLU A 185 21.49 -5.25 -34.05
N ALA A 186 20.80 -4.21 -34.53
CA ALA A 186 20.05 -3.29 -33.68
C ALA A 186 18.89 -4.00 -32.95
N ARG A 187 18.16 -4.90 -33.63
CA ARG A 187 17.10 -5.71 -33.00
C ARG A 187 17.65 -6.60 -31.89
N ALA A 188 18.80 -7.23 -32.10
CA ALA A 188 19.41 -8.09 -31.09
C ALA A 188 19.84 -7.29 -29.86
N ALA A 189 20.48 -6.13 -30.05
CA ALA A 189 20.87 -5.24 -28.96
C ALA A 189 19.65 -4.75 -28.16
N MET A 190 18.59 -4.30 -28.85
CA MET A 190 17.38 -3.82 -28.18
C MET A 190 16.67 -4.94 -27.40
N ARG A 191 16.64 -6.19 -27.92
CA ARG A 191 16.09 -7.35 -27.19
C ARG A 191 16.86 -7.68 -25.92
N GLU A 192 18.17 -7.45 -25.89
CA GLU A 192 19.00 -7.64 -24.69
C GLU A 192 18.73 -6.54 -23.65
N GLU A 193 18.47 -5.32 -24.12
CA GLU A 193 18.17 -4.18 -23.26
C GLU A 193 16.74 -4.14 -22.73
N MET A 194 15.75 -4.78 -23.37
CA MET A 194 14.35 -4.77 -22.90
C MET A 194 13.94 -6.04 -22.13
N VAL A 195 12.77 -6.00 -21.50
CA VAL A 195 12.15 -7.21 -20.96
C VAL A 195 11.32 -7.89 -22.05
N SER A 196 11.80 -9.03 -22.55
CA SER A 196 11.15 -9.81 -23.61
C SER A 196 10.10 -10.81 -23.11
N LYS A 197 9.23 -11.29 -24.01
CA LYS A 197 8.25 -12.35 -23.70
C LYS A 197 8.91 -13.63 -23.24
N ALA A 198 10.09 -13.95 -23.80
CA ALA A 198 10.92 -15.05 -23.37
C ALA A 198 11.39 -14.87 -21.91
N THR A 199 11.79 -13.65 -21.53
CA THR A 199 12.19 -13.32 -20.15
C THR A 199 11.03 -13.55 -19.18
N LEU A 200 9.83 -13.04 -19.48
CA LEU A 200 8.65 -13.27 -18.64
C LEU A 200 8.25 -14.74 -18.56
N GLY A 201 8.35 -15.48 -19.68
CA GLY A 201 8.07 -16.92 -19.71
C GLY A 201 9.06 -17.78 -18.93
N ALA A 202 10.30 -17.31 -18.76
CA ALA A 202 11.31 -17.95 -17.92
C ALA A 202 11.14 -17.59 -16.44
N ALA A 203 10.71 -16.36 -16.14
CA ALA A 203 10.53 -15.88 -14.78
C ALA A 203 9.28 -16.46 -14.10
N TYR A 204 8.13 -16.46 -14.79
CA TYR A 204 6.83 -16.77 -14.20
C TYR A 204 6.18 -18.01 -14.83
N PRO A 205 5.45 -18.83 -14.06
CA PRO A 205 4.61 -19.87 -14.65
C PRO A 205 3.45 -19.24 -15.42
N ALA A 206 2.98 -19.93 -16.46
CA ALA A 206 1.97 -19.39 -17.37
C ALA A 206 0.69 -18.89 -16.68
N TRP A 207 0.27 -19.54 -15.58
CA TRP A 207 -0.94 -19.15 -14.86
C TRP A 207 -0.80 -17.89 -14.00
N ALA A 208 0.44 -17.46 -13.69
CA ALA A 208 0.71 -16.25 -12.90
C ALA A 208 0.87 -14.99 -13.77
N ARG A 209 1.08 -15.16 -15.09
CA ARG A 209 1.31 -14.07 -16.04
C ARG A 209 0.06 -13.32 -16.48
N CYS A 210 -1.13 -13.85 -16.18
CA CYS A 210 -2.37 -13.28 -16.65
C CYS A 210 -3.42 -13.27 -15.53
N TRP A 211 -4.16 -12.17 -15.45
CA TRP A 211 -5.32 -12.10 -14.60
C TRP A 211 -6.38 -13.15 -14.99
N PRO A 212 -6.81 -14.04 -14.08
CA PRO A 212 -7.79 -15.06 -14.42
C PRO A 212 -9.17 -14.42 -14.59
N ARG A 213 -9.62 -14.31 -15.85
CA ARG A 213 -10.94 -13.78 -16.20
C ARG A 213 -12.05 -14.75 -15.76
N GLY A 214 -13.08 -14.24 -15.09
CA GLY A 214 -14.28 -15.00 -14.70
C GLY A 214 -14.16 -15.84 -13.42
N LEU A 215 -13.03 -15.76 -12.72
CA LEU A 215 -12.88 -16.36 -11.40
C LEU A 215 -13.40 -15.38 -10.33
N GLU A 216 -14.54 -15.71 -9.72
CA GLU A 216 -15.18 -14.83 -8.74
C GLU A 216 -14.85 -15.22 -7.29
N LEU A 217 -14.78 -14.24 -6.39
CA LEU A 217 -14.45 -14.46 -4.96
C LEU A 217 -15.31 -15.54 -4.28
N PRO A 218 -16.64 -15.63 -4.50
CA PRO A 218 -17.46 -16.70 -3.94
C PRO A 218 -17.05 -18.11 -4.41
N GLN A 219 -16.50 -18.24 -5.62
CA GLN A 219 -15.97 -19.49 -6.14
C GLN A 219 -14.64 -19.83 -5.46
N CYS A 220 -13.74 -18.86 -5.32
CA CYS A 220 -12.49 -19.00 -4.57
C CYS A 220 -12.74 -19.41 -3.12
N ALA A 221 -13.63 -18.71 -2.40
CA ALA A 221 -13.98 -19.03 -1.02
C ALA A 221 -14.54 -20.46 -0.87
N ARG A 222 -15.35 -20.92 -1.84
CA ARG A 222 -15.86 -22.30 -1.85
C ARG A 222 -14.75 -23.32 -2.07
N TYR A 223 -13.81 -23.03 -2.97
CA TYR A 223 -12.63 -23.85 -3.21
C TYR A 223 -11.74 -23.92 -1.97
N LEU A 224 -11.40 -22.77 -1.38
CA LEU A 224 -10.56 -22.65 -0.19
C LEU A 224 -11.18 -23.39 1.00
N ARG A 225 -12.49 -23.28 1.23
CA ARG A 225 -13.20 -24.09 2.25
C ARG A 225 -13.00 -25.59 2.07
N ARG A 226 -12.97 -26.09 0.83
CA ARG A 226 -12.72 -27.50 0.52
C ARG A 226 -11.25 -27.86 0.72
N ALA A 227 -10.33 -27.00 0.31
CA ALA A 227 -8.89 -27.17 0.51
C ALA A 227 -8.55 -27.28 2.00
N VAL A 228 -9.00 -26.32 2.82
CA VAL A 228 -8.83 -26.32 4.28
C VAL A 228 -9.39 -27.60 4.91
N LYS A 229 -10.56 -28.09 4.45
CA LYS A 229 -11.14 -29.36 4.94
C LYS A 229 -10.27 -30.57 4.60
N ARG A 230 -9.69 -30.63 3.40
CA ARG A 230 -8.80 -31.73 2.98
C ARG A 230 -7.51 -31.76 3.81
N MET A 231 -7.04 -30.59 4.25
CA MET A 231 -5.84 -30.43 5.07
C MET A 231 -6.07 -30.62 6.59
N ARG A 232 -7.29 -30.95 7.07
CA ARG A 232 -7.56 -31.12 8.52
C ARG A 232 -6.80 -32.27 9.19
N GLY A 233 -6.19 -33.16 8.41
CA GLY A 233 -5.33 -34.24 8.90
C GLY A 233 -3.94 -34.26 8.28
N SER A 234 -3.56 -33.24 7.51
CA SER A 234 -2.17 -33.11 7.02
C SER A 234 -1.28 -32.56 8.11
N GLY A 235 -0.03 -33.04 8.18
CA GLY A 235 1.00 -32.47 9.05
C GLY A 235 1.47 -31.07 8.62
N ASP A 236 1.08 -30.63 7.42
CA ASP A 236 1.43 -29.30 6.91
C ASP A 236 0.50 -28.22 7.48
N LEU A 237 1.00 -27.55 8.51
CA LEU A 237 0.31 -26.47 9.20
C LEU A 237 0.39 -25.14 8.42
N ILE A 238 1.45 -24.93 7.62
CA ILE A 238 1.68 -23.67 6.92
C ILE A 238 0.72 -23.57 5.72
N ALA A 239 0.64 -24.61 4.90
CA ALA A 239 -0.28 -24.67 3.76
C ALA A 239 -1.74 -24.47 4.18
N LYS A 240 -2.12 -25.11 5.28
CA LYS A 240 -3.45 -24.96 5.86
C LYS A 240 -3.70 -23.53 6.32
N ALA A 241 -2.75 -22.92 7.02
CA ALA A 241 -2.90 -21.55 7.51
C ALA A 241 -2.99 -20.53 6.37
N VAL A 242 -2.20 -20.70 5.30
CA VAL A 242 -2.32 -19.87 4.09
C VAL A 242 -3.71 -19.97 3.47
N ALA A 243 -4.24 -21.19 3.34
CA ALA A 243 -5.58 -21.38 2.79
C ALA A 243 -6.69 -20.82 3.71
N GLU A 244 -6.49 -20.82 5.03
CA GLU A 244 -7.40 -20.19 6.00
C GLU A 244 -7.34 -18.66 5.92
N ASP A 245 -6.15 -18.07 5.87
CA ASP A 245 -5.96 -16.62 5.72
C ASP A 245 -6.55 -16.12 4.38
N ALA A 246 -6.30 -16.83 3.28
CA ALA A 246 -6.90 -16.53 1.98
C ALA A 246 -8.42 -16.68 1.99
N LEU A 247 -8.97 -17.65 2.73
CA LEU A 247 -10.41 -17.83 2.86
C LEU A 247 -11.05 -16.67 3.62
N MET A 248 -10.41 -16.21 4.71
CA MET A 248 -10.88 -15.06 5.46
C MET A 248 -10.84 -13.81 4.60
N LEU A 249 -9.72 -13.56 3.90
CA LEU A 249 -9.56 -12.44 2.99
C LEU A 249 -10.62 -12.44 1.88
N ALA A 250 -10.89 -13.60 1.24
CA ALA A 250 -11.92 -13.73 0.22
C ALA A 250 -13.36 -13.51 0.73
N GLY A 251 -13.57 -13.53 2.05
CA GLY A 251 -14.86 -13.30 2.68
C GLY A 251 -15.12 -11.85 3.10
N LEU A 252 -14.11 -10.97 3.00
CA LEU A 252 -14.26 -9.55 3.33
C LEU A 252 -14.99 -8.81 2.21
N ASP A 253 -15.93 -7.97 2.60
CA ASP A 253 -16.66 -7.06 1.71
C ASP A 253 -15.86 -5.77 1.61
N LEU A 254 -15.13 -5.60 0.51
CA LEU A 254 -14.22 -4.50 0.25
C LEU A 254 -14.61 -3.84 -1.07
N ASP A 255 -14.47 -2.52 -1.12
CA ASP A 255 -14.84 -1.68 -2.25
C ASP A 255 -13.80 -0.58 -2.51
N ASP A 256 -14.09 0.33 -3.43
CA ASP A 256 -13.26 1.47 -3.80
C ASP A 256 -13.61 2.77 -3.05
N THR A 257 -14.36 2.69 -1.93
CA THR A 257 -14.86 3.87 -1.19
C THR A 257 -13.78 4.90 -0.84
N PHE A 258 -12.54 4.45 -0.61
CA PHE A 258 -11.42 5.33 -0.22
C PHE A 258 -10.37 5.50 -1.31
N ARG A 259 -10.69 5.14 -2.55
CA ARG A 259 -9.76 5.33 -3.66
C ARG A 259 -9.45 6.84 -3.81
N PRO A 260 -8.17 7.23 -3.89
CA PRO A 260 -7.81 8.63 -4.06
C PRO A 260 -8.32 9.17 -5.39
N ASP A 261 -8.76 10.43 -5.36
CA ASP A 261 -9.14 11.18 -6.56
C ASP A 261 -7.88 11.84 -7.14
N THR A 262 -7.07 11.05 -7.82
CA THR A 262 -5.80 11.51 -8.41
C THR A 262 -5.63 10.92 -9.80
N ASP A 263 -5.32 11.78 -10.76
CA ASP A 263 -4.94 11.40 -12.12
C ASP A 263 -3.46 10.98 -12.16
N GLY A 264 -3.11 10.07 -13.07
CA GLY A 264 -1.72 9.64 -13.28
C GLY A 264 -1.47 8.15 -13.02
N GLU A 265 -0.19 7.76 -13.14
CA GLU A 265 0.25 6.38 -12.96
C GLU A 265 0.25 5.99 -11.48
N PHE A 266 -0.34 4.85 -11.13
CA PHE A 266 -0.35 4.39 -9.74
C PHE A 266 0.93 3.60 -9.44
N VAL A 267 1.69 4.06 -8.45
CA VAL A 267 2.97 3.46 -8.05
C VAL A 267 3.09 3.13 -6.57
N GLY A 268 2.09 3.51 -5.77
CA GLY A 268 2.04 3.26 -4.32
C GLY A 268 1.71 1.83 -3.94
N PHE A 269 2.49 0.83 -4.38
CA PHE A 269 2.29 -0.57 -4.03
C PHE A 269 2.88 -0.89 -2.65
N GLY A 270 2.18 -1.70 -1.87
CA GLY A 270 2.62 -2.08 -0.53
C GLY A 270 3.75 -3.11 -0.49
N ALA A 271 3.86 -3.91 -1.54
CA ALA A 271 4.88 -4.94 -1.67
C ALA A 271 5.05 -5.32 -3.14
N VAL A 272 6.28 -5.71 -3.50
CA VAL A 272 6.63 -6.24 -4.82
C VAL A 272 6.74 -7.75 -4.75
N LEU A 273 5.79 -8.47 -5.33
CA LEU A 273 5.74 -9.93 -5.26
C LEU A 273 6.48 -10.55 -6.44
N SER A 274 7.72 -10.98 -6.19
CA SER A 274 8.52 -11.71 -7.16
C SER A 274 8.25 -13.21 -7.12
N TRP A 275 8.57 -13.90 -8.21
CA TRP A 275 8.52 -15.36 -8.25
C TRP A 275 9.75 -15.96 -7.55
N ARG A 276 10.91 -15.34 -7.74
CA ARG A 276 12.16 -15.64 -7.04
C ARG A 276 12.83 -14.33 -6.64
N GLU A 277 13.61 -14.39 -5.57
CA GLU A 277 14.39 -13.24 -5.10
C GLU A 277 15.30 -12.71 -6.23
N GLY A 278 15.21 -11.40 -6.47
CA GLY A 278 15.97 -10.70 -7.50
C GLY A 278 15.60 -11.08 -8.93
N ASP A 279 14.39 -11.61 -9.17
CA ASP A 279 13.92 -11.85 -10.53
C ASP A 279 13.55 -10.54 -11.27
N VAL A 280 13.09 -10.67 -12.51
CA VAL A 280 12.79 -9.54 -13.40
C VAL A 280 11.69 -8.61 -12.86
N THR A 281 10.90 -9.02 -11.86
CA THR A 281 9.83 -8.19 -11.25
C THR A 281 10.37 -6.87 -10.71
N THR A 282 11.52 -6.90 -10.03
CA THR A 282 12.11 -5.70 -9.40
C THR A 282 12.54 -4.70 -10.45
N ARG A 283 13.19 -5.17 -11.53
CA ARG A 283 13.55 -4.36 -12.68
C ARG A 283 12.32 -3.71 -13.33
N ILE A 284 11.26 -4.48 -13.57
CA ILE A 284 10.03 -3.96 -14.18
C ILE A 284 9.40 -2.89 -13.29
N TYR A 285 9.39 -3.12 -11.97
CA TYR A 285 8.87 -2.16 -11.01
C TYR A 285 9.72 -0.88 -10.97
N ASP A 286 11.04 -0.98 -10.94
CA ASP A 286 11.95 0.17 -11.00
C ASP A 286 11.75 0.99 -12.28
N ASP A 287 11.57 0.34 -13.43
CA ASP A 287 11.33 1.01 -14.70
C ASP A 287 9.95 1.71 -14.73
N LEU A 288 8.94 1.13 -14.09
CA LEU A 288 7.64 1.78 -13.86
C LEU A 288 7.78 3.04 -13.00
N LEU A 289 8.51 2.96 -11.86
CA LEU A 289 8.76 4.12 -11.00
C LEU A 289 9.48 5.23 -11.77
N ASN A 290 10.50 4.86 -12.55
CA ASN A 290 11.24 5.81 -13.37
C ASN A 290 10.37 6.47 -14.45
N LEU A 291 9.41 5.76 -15.04
CA LEU A 291 8.44 6.37 -15.95
C LEU A 291 7.48 7.29 -15.19
N ALA A 292 6.91 6.84 -14.07
CA ALA A 292 5.94 7.60 -13.30
C ALA A 292 6.51 8.95 -12.83
N HIS A 293 7.78 8.98 -12.42
CA HIS A 293 8.49 10.22 -12.06
C HIS A 293 8.65 11.25 -13.21
N GLN A 294 8.41 10.85 -14.46
CA GLN A 294 8.44 11.77 -15.61
C GLN A 294 7.09 12.46 -15.85
N GLY A 295 6.04 12.06 -15.13
CA GLY A 295 4.68 12.59 -15.29
C GLY A 295 3.95 12.74 -13.96
N GLU A 296 2.63 12.73 -14.04
CA GLU A 296 1.75 12.69 -12.86
C GLU A 296 1.64 11.25 -12.35
N TYR A 297 1.76 11.07 -11.04
CA TYR A 297 1.70 9.76 -10.40
C TYR A 297 1.01 9.85 -9.04
N CYS A 298 0.53 8.69 -8.57
CA CYS A 298 -0.12 8.53 -7.28
C CYS A 298 0.54 7.43 -6.45
N GLU A 299 1.02 7.80 -5.26
CA GLU A 299 1.55 6.90 -4.24
C GLU A 299 0.55 6.66 -3.09
N THR A 300 -0.51 7.46 -3.02
CA THR A 300 -1.54 7.33 -2.01
C THR A 300 -2.40 6.10 -2.32
N MET A 301 -2.57 5.21 -1.36
CA MET A 301 -3.43 4.02 -1.51
C MET A 301 -4.88 4.33 -1.17
N GLY A 302 -5.10 5.26 -0.25
CA GLY A 302 -6.44 5.74 0.07
C GLY A 302 -6.47 7.06 0.80
N GLU A 303 -7.59 7.74 0.67
CA GLU A 303 -7.85 9.01 1.33
C GLU A 303 -9.29 9.09 1.84
N PHE A 304 -9.49 9.88 2.90
CA PHE A 304 -10.82 10.16 3.43
C PHE A 304 -10.87 11.57 4.00
N ARG A 305 -11.81 12.37 3.50
CA ARG A 305 -12.06 13.74 3.96
C ARG A 305 -13.16 13.76 5.01
N VAL A 306 -12.86 14.40 6.13
CA VAL A 306 -13.72 14.51 7.30
C VAL A 306 -14.02 15.99 7.56
N PRO A 307 -15.26 16.44 7.38
CA PRO A 307 -15.68 17.78 7.80
C PRO A 307 -15.53 17.94 9.32
N LEU A 308 -14.96 19.06 9.76
CA LEU A 308 -14.72 19.33 11.20
C LEU A 308 -15.99 19.62 11.99
N ASP A 309 -17.12 19.82 11.31
CA ASP A 309 -18.45 19.98 11.91
C ASP A 309 -19.24 18.67 12.01
N ASP A 310 -18.67 17.54 11.57
CA ASP A 310 -19.28 16.21 11.68
C ASP A 310 -18.35 15.18 12.34
N PRO A 311 -18.25 15.16 13.68
CA PRO A 311 -17.53 14.11 14.41
C PRO A 311 -18.06 12.69 14.13
N GLY A 312 -19.34 12.57 13.76
CA GLY A 312 -19.97 11.29 13.43
C GLY A 312 -19.39 10.65 12.16
N ALA A 313 -18.97 11.46 11.19
CA ALA A 313 -18.29 11.00 9.98
C ALA A 313 -16.97 10.30 10.28
N PHE A 314 -16.20 10.80 11.25
CA PHE A 314 -14.94 10.17 11.67
C PHE A 314 -15.18 8.79 12.28
N ALA A 315 -16.13 8.68 13.21
CA ALA A 315 -16.48 7.41 13.83
C ALA A 315 -17.04 6.41 12.78
N ALA A 316 -17.76 6.88 11.76
CA ALA A 316 -18.21 6.05 10.65
C ALA A 316 -17.03 5.52 9.82
N TRP A 317 -16.04 6.37 9.52
CA TRP A 317 -14.80 5.96 8.87
C TRP A 317 -14.03 4.90 9.67
N GLN A 318 -13.86 5.09 10.99
CA GLN A 318 -13.19 4.09 11.82
C GLN A 318 -13.87 2.71 11.77
N ARG A 319 -15.21 2.67 11.74
CA ARG A 319 -15.97 1.43 11.56
C ARG A 319 -15.77 0.82 10.18
N ALA A 320 -15.76 1.64 9.13
CA ALA A 320 -15.52 1.18 7.76
C ALA A 320 -14.09 0.63 7.58
N MET A 321 -13.11 1.19 8.29
CA MET A 321 -11.72 0.73 8.24
C MET A 321 -11.49 -0.62 8.95
N ALA A 322 -12.37 -1.07 9.84
CA ALA A 322 -12.16 -2.32 10.59
C ALA A 322 -11.98 -3.54 9.66
N GLY A 323 -12.82 -3.67 8.63
CA GLY A 323 -12.68 -4.74 7.61
C GLY A 323 -11.39 -4.61 6.79
N ARG A 324 -10.94 -3.37 6.56
CA ARG A 324 -9.72 -3.07 5.78
C ARG A 324 -8.45 -3.36 6.60
N PHE A 325 -8.45 -3.08 7.89
CA PHE A 325 -7.36 -3.47 8.79
C PHE A 325 -7.22 -4.99 8.92
N GLU A 326 -8.35 -5.70 8.99
CA GLU A 326 -8.36 -7.16 8.89
C GLU A 326 -7.77 -7.63 7.55
N ALA A 327 -8.15 -6.99 6.43
CA ALA A 327 -7.59 -7.31 5.12
C ALA A 327 -6.07 -7.11 5.06
N ILE A 328 -5.56 -5.97 5.55
CA ILE A 328 -4.12 -5.66 5.61
C ILE A 328 -3.37 -6.75 6.39
N ARG A 329 -3.88 -7.14 7.56
CA ARG A 329 -3.29 -8.25 8.34
C ARG A 329 -3.22 -9.56 7.57
N ARG A 330 -4.28 -9.90 6.84
CA ARG A 330 -4.31 -11.15 6.06
C ARG A 330 -3.39 -11.08 4.85
N ILE A 331 -3.32 -9.96 4.17
CA ILE A 331 -2.40 -9.72 3.06
C ILE A 331 -0.95 -9.90 3.55
N ASP A 332 -0.58 -9.22 4.63
CA ASP A 332 0.74 -9.34 5.26
C ASP A 332 1.10 -10.77 5.65
N ALA A 333 0.20 -11.45 6.38
CA ALA A 333 0.41 -12.83 6.80
C ALA A 333 0.54 -13.80 5.61
N LEU A 334 -0.23 -13.57 4.53
CA LEU A 334 -0.11 -14.36 3.31
C LEU A 334 1.24 -14.17 2.64
N ILE A 335 1.69 -12.92 2.45
CA ILE A 335 3.00 -12.62 1.86
C ILE A 335 4.11 -13.24 2.70
N HIS A 336 4.06 -13.05 4.02
CA HIS A 336 5.06 -13.59 4.93
C HIS A 336 5.13 -15.12 4.88
N ARG A 337 3.99 -15.82 4.98
CA ARG A 337 3.97 -17.29 4.94
C ARG A 337 4.40 -17.84 3.58
N LEU A 338 4.04 -17.17 2.49
CA LEU A 338 4.42 -17.60 1.13
C LEU A 338 5.92 -17.44 0.88
N SER A 339 6.55 -16.43 1.48
CA SER A 339 7.97 -16.11 1.30
C SER A 339 8.90 -16.78 2.31
N ALA A 340 8.54 -16.78 3.59
CA ALA A 340 9.37 -17.29 4.69
C ALA A 340 9.00 -18.71 5.14
N GLY A 341 7.98 -19.32 4.52
CA GLY A 341 7.59 -20.70 4.84
C GLY A 341 8.62 -21.73 4.36
N ASP A 342 8.80 -22.80 5.13
CA ASP A 342 9.57 -23.97 4.71
C ASP A 342 8.71 -24.84 3.75
N TRP A 343 8.81 -24.60 2.44
CA TRP A 343 7.92 -25.13 1.38
C TRP A 343 8.44 -26.31 0.54
#